data_AF-A0A3L7YN52-F1
#
_entry.id   AF-A0A3L7YN52-F1
#
_cell.length_a   1.000
_cell.length_b   1.000
_cell.length_c   1.000
_cell.angle_alpha   90.00
_cell.angle_beta   90.00
_cell.angle_gamma   90.00
#
_symmetry.space_group_name_H-M   'P 1'
#
loop_
_entity.id
_entity.type
_entity.pdbx_description
1 polymer ?
#
loop_
_entity_poly.entity_id
_entity_poly.type
_entity_poly.pdbx_seq_one_letter_code
_entity_poly.pdbx_strand_id
1 'polypeptide(L)'
;MSHVPRIDDACLQRLFAQESARFASAHPRAAQLAARAGGSLVGGVPMSWMQRWASPVPPYAASARGATITDVDGHRYLDLALGDT
;
A
#
# COMPACT_ATOMS: atom_id res chain seq x y z
N MET A 1 28.59 22.46 -6.50
CA MET A 1 27.94 21.17 -6.14
C MET A 1 26.66 21.52 -5.41
N SER A 2 25.52 21.35 -6.06
CA SER A 2 24.22 21.78 -5.57
C SER A 2 23.84 20.98 -4.32
N HIS A 3 23.47 21.65 -3.24
CA HIS A 3 22.99 21.00 -2.02
C HIS A 3 21.67 20.30 -2.35
N VAL A 4 21.70 18.96 -2.45
CA VAL A 4 20.47 18.19 -2.51
C VAL A 4 19.76 18.38 -1.17
N PRO A 5 18.51 18.87 -1.14
CA PRO A 5 17.77 18.96 0.11
C PRO A 5 17.66 17.55 0.69
N ARG A 6 18.22 17.36 1.88
CA ARG A 6 18.15 16.10 2.61
C ARG A 6 16.93 16.15 3.50
N ILE A 7 16.04 15.18 3.36
CA ILE A 7 14.94 14.99 4.29
C ILE A 7 15.54 14.43 5.58
N ASP A 8 15.19 15.04 6.71
CA ASP A 8 15.60 14.58 8.04
C ASP A 8 14.96 13.22 8.38
N ASP A 9 15.76 12.28 8.88
CA ASP A 9 15.31 10.90 9.15
C ASP A 9 14.23 10.84 10.22
N ALA A 10 14.32 11.67 11.26
CA ALA A 10 13.31 11.71 12.31
C ALA A 10 11.98 12.27 11.78
N CYS A 11 12.04 13.28 10.90
CA CYS A 11 10.88 13.78 10.17
C CYS A 11 10.25 12.69 9.29
N LEU A 12 11.06 11.96 8.52
CA LEU A 12 10.59 10.87 7.66
C LEU A 12 9.92 9.76 8.46
N GLN A 13 10.54 9.29 9.54
CA GLN A 13 9.98 8.24 10.41
C GLN A 13 8.64 8.66 11.00
N ARG A 14 8.52 9.90 11.47
CA ARG A 14 7.27 10.44 12.02
C ARG A 14 6.17 10.46 10.96
N LEU A 15 6.47 10.98 9.76
CA LEU A 15 5.48 11.04 8.67
C LEU A 15 5.07 9.63 8.21
N PHE A 16 6.02 8.71 8.09
CA PHE A 16 5.72 7.33 7.71
C PHE A 16 4.82 6.63 8.73
N ALA A 17 5.07 6.81 10.03
CA ALA A 17 4.20 6.27 11.08
C ALA A 17 2.79 6.86 11.04
N GLN A 18 2.67 8.17 10.81
CA GLN A 18 1.38 8.86 10.67
C GLN A 18 0.58 8.32 9.46
N GLU A 19 1.21 8.21 8.30
CA GLU A 19 0.54 7.70 7.09
C GLU A 19 0.24 6.20 7.19
N SER A 20 1.10 5.41 7.86
CA SER A 20 0.82 4.00 8.14
C SER A 20 -0.42 3.83 9.01
N ALA A 21 -0.56 4.62 10.08
CA ALA A 21 -1.73 4.60 10.94
C ALA A 21 -2.99 5.05 10.20
N ARG A 22 -2.88 6.10 9.38
CA ARG A 22 -3.97 6.57 8.52
C ARG A 22 -4.42 5.47 7.56
N PHE A 23 -3.49 4.81 6.89
CA PHE A 23 -3.78 3.69 5.99
C PHE A 23 -4.54 2.58 6.73
N ALA A 24 -4.02 2.13 7.88
CA ALA A 24 -4.67 1.09 8.67
C ALA A 24 -6.11 1.46 9.08
N SER A 25 -6.36 2.72 9.44
CA SER A 25 -7.70 3.20 9.79
C SER A 25 -8.66 3.27 8.59
N ALA A 26 -8.13 3.55 7.40
CA ALA A 26 -8.93 3.76 6.19
C ALA A 26 -9.15 2.48 5.36
N HIS A 27 -8.42 1.40 5.62
CA HIS A 27 -8.47 0.14 4.84
C HIS A 27 -8.76 -1.11 5.70
N PRO A 28 -9.83 -1.13 6.51
CA PRO A 28 -10.14 -2.27 7.38
C PRO A 28 -10.43 -3.56 6.60
N ARG A 29 -11.03 -3.50 5.40
CA ARG A 29 -11.33 -4.71 4.60
C ARG A 29 -10.06 -5.26 3.97
N ALA A 30 -9.15 -4.41 3.48
CA ALA A 30 -7.84 -4.86 3.02
C ALA A 30 -7.07 -5.59 4.13
N ALA A 31 -7.08 -5.08 5.36
CA ALA A 31 -6.44 -5.72 6.51
C ALA A 31 -7.03 -7.11 6.81
N GLN A 32 -8.36 -7.27 6.75
CA GLN A 32 -9.02 -8.56 6.93
C GLN A 32 -8.63 -9.58 5.83
N LEU A 33 -8.57 -9.13 4.57
CA LEU A 33 -8.17 -9.98 3.45
C LEU A 33 -6.69 -10.38 3.54
N ALA A 34 -5.81 -9.47 3.95
CA ALA A 34 -4.40 -9.76 4.20
C ALA A 34 -4.23 -10.81 5.31
N ALA A 35 -4.94 -10.67 6.43
CA ALA A 35 -4.92 -11.66 7.51
C ALA A 35 -5.38 -13.04 7.03
N ARG A 36 -6.46 -13.10 6.23
CA ARG A 36 -6.92 -14.35 5.61
C ARG A 36 -5.87 -14.94 4.66
N ALA A 37 -5.28 -14.11 3.79
CA ALA A 37 -4.29 -14.55 2.81
C ALA A 37 -3.02 -15.11 3.49
N GLY A 38 -2.62 -14.54 4.63
CA GLY A 38 -1.52 -15.05 5.44
C GLY A 38 -1.69 -16.49 5.92
N GLY A 39 -2.93 -17.01 5.98
CA GLY A 39 -3.22 -18.39 6.32
C GLY A 39 -3.06 -19.40 5.17
N SER A 40 -2.80 -18.95 3.94
CA SER A 40 -2.76 -19.83 2.76
C SER A 40 -1.66 -19.51 1.75
N LEU A 41 -1.14 -18.28 1.76
CA LEU A 41 -0.12 -17.82 0.83
C LEU A 41 1.18 -17.52 1.57
N VAL A 42 2.31 -17.90 0.96
CA VAL A 42 3.64 -17.61 1.50
C VAL A 42 3.84 -16.10 1.56
N GLY A 43 3.93 -15.56 2.78
CA GLY A 43 4.01 -14.11 3.02
C GLY A 43 2.74 -13.33 2.65
N GLY A 44 1.57 -13.99 2.61
CA GLY A 44 0.26 -13.34 2.48
C GLY A 44 -0.08 -12.81 1.09
N VAL A 45 0.71 -13.13 0.06
CA VAL A 45 0.52 -12.66 -1.32
C VAL A 45 0.83 -13.76 -2.35
N PRO A 46 0.23 -13.71 -3.55
CA PRO A 46 0.48 -14.71 -4.59
C PRO A 46 1.84 -14.55 -5.28
N MET A 47 2.42 -13.34 -5.27
CA MET A 47 3.71 -13.03 -5.86
C MET A 47 4.56 -12.27 -4.85
N SER A 48 5.77 -12.73 -4.57
CA SER A 48 6.62 -12.21 -3.49
C SER A 48 6.94 -10.72 -3.60
N TRP A 49 7.00 -10.17 -4.82
CA TRP A 49 7.21 -8.75 -5.04
C TRP A 49 6.07 -7.88 -4.48
N MET A 50 4.85 -8.43 -4.36
CA MET A 50 3.70 -7.72 -3.76
C MET A 50 3.86 -7.46 -2.26
N GLN A 51 4.87 -8.00 -1.57
CA GLN A 51 5.16 -7.64 -0.18
C GLN A 51 5.85 -6.28 -0.05
N ARG A 52 6.32 -5.70 -1.16
CA ARG A 52 7.15 -4.48 -1.15
C ARG A 52 6.34 -3.17 -1.15
N TRP A 53 5.02 -3.26 -1.09
CA TRP A 53 4.18 -2.07 -0.90
C TRP A 53 4.58 -1.34 0.38
N ALA A 54 4.67 -0.01 0.32
CA ALA A 54 5.03 0.82 1.47
C ALA A 54 3.93 0.85 2.55
N SER A 55 2.70 0.47 2.20
CA SER A 55 1.58 0.39 3.12
C SER A 55 1.71 -0.81 4.08
N PRO A 56 1.09 -0.75 5.28
CA PRO A 56 1.12 -1.85 6.25
C PRO A 56 0.65 -3.22 5.71
N VAL A 57 -0.27 -3.21 4.74
CA VAL A 57 -0.68 -4.37 3.94
C VAL A 57 -0.80 -3.94 2.48
N PRO A 58 -0.68 -4.87 1.51
CA PRO A 58 -0.92 -4.54 0.10
C PRO A 58 -2.35 -3.99 -0.10
N PRO A 59 -2.55 -2.96 -0.94
CA PRO A 59 -3.90 -2.55 -1.35
C PRO A 59 -4.60 -3.70 -2.09
N TYR A 60 -5.86 -3.98 -1.74
CA TYR A 60 -6.65 -5.03 -2.40
C TYR A 60 -7.59 -4.37 -3.42
N ALA A 61 -7.30 -4.55 -4.71
CA ALA A 61 -8.16 -4.03 -5.78
C ALA A 61 -9.49 -4.81 -5.85
N ALA A 62 -10.61 -4.10 -5.92
CA ALA A 62 -11.94 -4.67 -6.18
C ALA A 62 -12.29 -4.60 -7.67
N SER A 63 -11.89 -3.52 -8.35
CA SER A 63 -12.07 -3.38 -9.80
C SER A 63 -11.05 -2.40 -10.39
N ALA A 64 -10.77 -2.55 -11.69
CA ALA A 64 -9.93 -1.64 -12.44
C ALA A 64 -10.52 -1.40 -13.84
N ARG A 65 -10.44 -0.17 -14.34
CA ARG A 65 -10.84 0.20 -15.71
C ARG A 65 -10.01 1.38 -16.21
N GLY A 66 -9.36 1.22 -17.36
CA GLY A 66 -8.41 2.23 -17.85
C GLY A 66 -7.31 2.45 -16.81
N ALA A 67 -6.95 3.70 -16.55
CA ALA A 67 -6.00 4.07 -15.50
C ALA A 67 -6.68 4.34 -14.14
N THR A 68 -7.78 3.65 -13.81
CA THR A 68 -8.48 3.83 -12.52
C THR A 68 -8.66 2.51 -11.82
N ILE A 69 -8.24 2.45 -10.55
CA ILE A 69 -8.46 1.32 -9.64
C ILE A 69 -9.42 1.76 -8.53
N THR A 70 -10.36 0.88 -8.17
CA THR A 70 -11.15 0.98 -6.94
C THR A 70 -10.78 -0.18 -6.04
N ASP A 71 -10.38 0.10 -4.80
CA ASP A 71 -10.05 -0.94 -3.83
C ASP A 71 -11.29 -1.54 -3.14
N VAL A 72 -11.07 -2.54 -2.30
CA VAL A 72 -12.12 -3.21 -1.52
C VAL A 72 -12.75 -2.33 -0.44
N ASP A 73 -12.09 -1.25 -0.04
CA ASP A 73 -12.60 -0.28 0.94
C ASP A 73 -13.33 0.90 0.27
N GLY A 74 -13.34 0.96 -1.06
CA GLY A 74 -14.06 1.94 -1.87
C GLY A 74 -13.24 3.15 -2.30
N HIS A 75 -11.93 3.18 -1.99
CA HIS A 75 -11.03 4.25 -2.42
C HIS A 75 -10.75 4.13 -3.91
N ARG A 76 -10.72 5.28 -4.60
CA ARG A 76 -10.47 5.37 -6.03
C ARG A 76 -9.13 6.03 -6.29
N TYR A 77 -8.30 5.37 -7.09
CA TYR A 77 -6.95 5.80 -7.43
C TYR A 77 -6.84 6.03 -8.93
N LEU A 78 -6.09 7.06 -9.31
CA LEU A 78 -5.47 7.11 -10.63
C LEU A 78 -4.28 6.15 -10.58
N ASP A 79 -4.31 5.11 -11.41
CA ASP A 79 -3.27 4.10 -11.46
C ASP A 79 -2.09 4.58 -12.30
N LEU A 80 -1.04 5.01 -11.61
CA LEU A 80 0.24 5.37 -12.22
C LEU A 80 1.27 4.23 -12.14
N ALA A 81 0.94 3.14 -11.45
CA ALA A 81 1.79 1.95 -11.34
C ALA A 81 1.57 1.01 -12.55
N LEU A 82 0.35 0.96 -13.08
CA LEU A 82 -0.02 0.22 -14.29
C LEU A 82 0.33 -1.28 -14.22
N GLY A 83 0.22 -1.85 -13.03
CA GLY A 83 0.49 -3.27 -12.79
C GLY A 83 1.97 -3.65 -12.65
N ASP A 84 2.88 -2.67 -12.70
CA ASP A 84 4.27 -2.83 -12.27
C ASP A 84 4.42 -2.22 -10.86
N THR A 85 5.00 -2.97 -9.92
CA THR A 85 5.23 -2.48 -8.54
C THR A 85 6.57 -1.81 -8.38
#